data_AF-A0A9D9LW59-F1
#
_entry.id   AF-A0A9D9LW59-F1
#
_cell.length_a   1.000
_cell.length_b   1.000
_cell.length_c   1.000
_cell.angle_alpha   90.00
_cell.angle_beta   90.00
_cell.angle_gamma   90.00
#
_symmetry.space_group_name_H-M   'P 1'
#
loop_
_entity.id
_entity.type
_entity.pdbx_description
1 polymer ?
#
loop_
_entity_poly.entity_id
_entity_poly.type
_entity_poly.pdbx_seq_one_letter_code
_entity_poly.pdbx_strand_id
1 'polypeptide(L)'
;MRYVTIKRFKRESLKGYVNIPYGSQLERKEDGLLYFENEPVCVASSAASHEHFTRDDDGNGKERGKLTQAILEALEPQNGETREDRDNRWEIIWNDTLAQKYRKQEHQTYWLWNDDFFNAPIEDLKHIGALAKAKF
;
A
#
# COMPACT_ATOMS: atom_id res chain seq x y z
N MET A 1 12.18 11.42 -5.17
CA MET A 1 11.75 10.04 -5.54
C MET A 1 10.40 10.12 -6.25
N ARG A 2 10.15 9.32 -7.29
CA ARG A 2 8.92 9.42 -8.09
C ARG A 2 7.81 8.55 -7.54
N TYR A 3 6.58 9.07 -7.59
CA TYR A 3 5.35 8.38 -7.25
C TYR A 3 4.33 8.50 -8.39
N VAL A 4 3.37 7.59 -8.42
CA VAL A 4 2.24 7.62 -9.36
C VAL A 4 0.91 7.44 -8.62
N THR A 5 -0.12 8.14 -9.08
CA THR A 5 -1.48 7.98 -8.58
C THR A 5 -2.10 6.67 -9.08
N ILE A 6 -2.45 5.79 -8.15
CA ILE A 6 -3.11 4.49 -8.42
C ILE A 6 -4.61 4.51 -8.11
N LYS A 7 -5.07 5.50 -7.35
CA LYS A 7 -6.48 5.79 -7.09
C LYS A 7 -6.67 7.28 -7.07
N ARG A 8 -7.65 7.80 -7.82
CA ARG A 8 -7.89 9.25 -7.94
C ARG A 8 -7.95 9.91 -6.55
N PHE A 9 -7.11 10.90 -6.32
CA PHE A 9 -7.10 11.66 -5.06
C PHE A 9 -7.95 12.90 -5.24
N LYS A 10 -9.16 12.91 -4.67
CA LYS A 10 -10.11 14.02 -4.79
C LYS A 10 -10.63 14.42 -3.41
N ARG A 11 -9.76 15.07 -2.63
CA ARG A 11 -9.96 15.40 -1.22
C ARG A 11 -9.03 16.54 -0.77
N GLU A 12 -9.15 16.93 0.49
CA GLU A 12 -8.24 17.88 1.14
C GLU A 12 -6.79 17.39 1.13
N SER A 13 -5.88 18.29 0.79
CA SER A 13 -4.43 18.15 0.87
C SER A 13 -3.86 19.13 1.90
N LEU A 14 -2.54 19.14 2.09
CA LEU A 14 -1.87 20.10 2.97
C LEU A 14 -2.09 21.56 2.54
N LYS A 15 -2.37 21.84 1.26
CA LYS A 15 -2.66 23.18 0.74
C LYS A 15 -4.13 23.39 0.36
N GLY A 16 -5.02 22.49 0.77
CA GLY A 16 -6.46 22.56 0.49
C GLY A 16 -6.92 21.53 -0.53
N TYR A 17 -8.15 21.68 -1.00
CA TYR A 17 -8.80 20.69 -1.87
C TYR A 17 -8.08 20.53 -3.22
N VAL A 18 -7.73 19.29 -3.57
CA VAL A 18 -7.07 18.96 -4.84
C VAL A 18 -7.74 17.77 -5.51
N ASN A 19 -7.65 17.72 -6.84
CA ASN A 19 -8.15 16.63 -7.66
C ASN A 19 -7.02 16.12 -8.56
N ILE A 20 -6.34 15.06 -8.12
CA ILE A 20 -5.22 14.43 -8.82
C ILE A 20 -5.74 13.18 -9.56
N PRO A 21 -5.76 13.17 -10.90
CA PRO A 21 -6.19 12.03 -11.70
C PRO A 21 -5.33 10.77 -11.50
N TYR A 22 -5.90 9.61 -11.79
CA TYR A 22 -5.15 8.35 -11.92
C TYR A 22 -4.01 8.51 -12.94
N GLY A 23 -2.86 7.90 -12.65
CA GLY A 23 -1.67 7.95 -13.51
C GLY A 23 -0.87 9.25 -13.44
N SER A 24 -1.31 10.24 -12.66
CA SER A 24 -0.54 11.47 -12.45
C SER A 24 0.75 11.17 -11.68
N GLN A 25 1.81 11.89 -12.01
CA GLN A 25 3.09 11.77 -11.32
C GLN A 25 3.16 12.72 -10.13
N LEU A 26 3.78 12.24 -9.05
CA LEU A 26 4.10 13.03 -7.88
C LEU A 26 5.60 12.88 -7.57
N GLU A 27 6.14 13.87 -6.89
CA GLU A 27 7.51 13.85 -6.40
C GLU A 27 7.53 13.83 -4.88
N ARG A 28 8.23 12.84 -4.31
CA ARG A 28 8.64 12.86 -2.90
C ARG A 28 9.93 13.66 -2.76
N LYS A 29 9.90 14.72 -1.95
CA LYS A 29 11.05 15.57 -1.61
C LYS A 29 11.68 15.17 -0.26
N GLU A 30 12.78 15.84 0.10
CA GLU A 30 13.58 15.55 1.31
C GLU A 30 12.81 15.75 2.62
N ASP A 31 11.80 16.61 2.62
CA ASP A 31 10.87 16.83 3.73
C ASP A 31 9.89 15.67 3.97
N GLY A 32 9.93 14.64 3.12
CA GLY A 32 9.05 13.47 3.22
C GLY A 32 7.64 13.70 2.70
N LEU A 33 7.35 14.86 2.08
CA LEU A 33 6.06 15.16 1.48
C LEU A 33 6.00 14.74 0.01
N LEU A 34 4.80 14.38 -0.44
CA LEU A 34 4.48 14.22 -1.85
C LEU A 34 4.02 15.56 -2.42
N TYR A 35 4.55 15.90 -3.58
CA TYR A 35 4.24 17.11 -4.32
C TYR A 35 3.56 16.79 -5.65
N PHE A 36 2.50 17.52 -5.97
CA PHE A 36 1.85 17.52 -7.27
C PHE A 36 1.90 18.95 -7.82
N GLU A 37 2.46 19.13 -9.03
CA GLU A 37 2.63 20.46 -9.66
C GLU A 37 3.32 21.50 -8.74
N ASN A 38 4.34 21.07 -7.99
CA ASN A 38 5.08 21.86 -6.98
C ASN A 38 4.30 22.23 -5.71
N GLU A 39 3.08 21.73 -5.53
CA GLU A 39 2.30 21.95 -4.31
C GLU A 39 2.31 20.73 -3.38
N PRO A 40 2.49 20.92 -2.05
CA PRO A 40 2.52 19.81 -1.10
C PRO A 40 1.13 19.18 -0.96
N VAL A 41 1.06 17.85 -1.08
CA VAL A 41 -0.18 17.07 -1.05
C VAL A 41 -0.38 16.42 0.32
N CYS A 42 0.53 15.53 0.71
CA CYS A 42 0.47 14.77 1.96
C CYS A 42 1.85 14.18 2.32
N VAL A 43 1.99 13.67 3.55
CA VAL A 43 3.19 12.93 3.96
C VAL A 43 3.24 11.58 3.22
N ALA A 44 4.41 11.20 2.69
CA ALA A 44 4.56 9.99 1.87
C ALA A 44 4.20 8.69 2.60
N SER A 45 4.36 8.65 3.93
CA SER A 45 4.02 7.51 4.79
C SER A 45 2.64 7.60 5.43
N SER A 46 1.80 8.55 5.00
CA SER A 46 0.44 8.70 5.51
C SER A 46 -0.50 7.65 4.91
N ALA A 47 -1.58 7.33 5.62
CA ALA A 47 -2.63 6.44 5.11
C ALA A 47 -3.23 6.95 3.78
N ALA A 48 -3.37 8.27 3.63
CA ALA A 48 -3.84 8.89 2.39
C ALA A 48 -2.86 8.67 1.23
N SER A 49 -1.55 8.64 1.51
CA SER A 49 -0.54 8.29 0.52
C SER A 49 -0.64 6.82 0.13
N HIS A 50 -0.66 5.90 1.10
CA HIS A 50 -0.78 4.46 0.88
C HIS A 50 -2.01 4.05 0.07
N GLU A 51 -3.13 4.77 0.25
CA GLU A 51 -4.38 4.52 -0.49
C GLU A 51 -4.32 4.99 -1.95
N HIS A 52 -3.65 6.11 -2.23
CA HIS A 52 -3.78 6.84 -3.49
C HIS A 52 -2.54 6.83 -4.37
N PHE A 53 -1.35 6.69 -3.80
CA PHE A 53 -0.06 6.87 -4.47
C PHE A 53 0.86 5.68 -4.20
N THR A 54 1.76 5.41 -5.15
CA THR A 54 2.78 4.35 -5.01
C THR A 54 4.11 4.81 -5.57
N ARG A 55 5.20 4.25 -5.03
CA ARG A 55 6.55 4.48 -5.55
C ARG A 55 6.67 3.97 -6.99
N ASP A 56 7.19 4.82 -7.86
CA ASP A 56 7.32 4.61 -9.32
C ASP A 56 8.69 5.05 -9.86
N ASP A 57 9.71 5.10 -9.01
CA ASP A 57 11.08 5.44 -9.43
C ASP A 57 11.75 4.32 -10.24
N ASP A 58 11.28 3.08 -10.09
CA ASP A 58 11.67 1.90 -10.87
C ASP A 58 10.71 1.58 -12.04
N GLY A 59 9.71 2.43 -12.30
CA GLY A 59 8.71 2.25 -13.35
C GLY A 59 7.61 1.21 -13.06
N ASN A 60 7.57 0.65 -11.85
CA ASN A 60 6.61 -0.39 -11.47
C ASN A 60 5.43 0.12 -10.64
N GLY A 61 5.21 1.43 -10.52
CA GLY A 61 4.21 1.98 -9.60
C GLY A 61 2.79 1.46 -9.85
N LYS A 62 2.39 1.29 -11.12
CA LYS A 62 1.08 0.72 -11.46
C LYS A 62 0.93 -0.74 -11.04
N GLU A 63 1.93 -1.58 -11.32
CA GLU A 63 1.92 -2.99 -10.91
C GLU A 63 1.97 -3.11 -9.38
N ARG A 64 2.82 -2.31 -8.72
CA ARG A 64 2.94 -2.23 -7.27
C ARG A 64 1.59 -1.91 -6.63
N GLY A 65 0.92 -0.87 -7.10
CA GLY A 65 -0.39 -0.46 -6.59
C GLY A 65 -1.49 -1.50 -6.78
N LYS A 66 -1.48 -2.17 -7.93
CA LYS A 66 -2.40 -3.27 -8.20
C LYS A 66 -2.18 -4.43 -7.22
N LEU A 67 -0.93 -4.82 -7.01
CA LEU A 67 -0.57 -5.92 -6.10
C LEU A 67 -0.90 -5.58 -4.64
N THR A 68 -0.54 -4.38 -4.16
CA THR A 68 -0.85 -3.98 -2.79
C THR A 68 -2.35 -3.91 -2.54
N GLN A 69 -3.13 -3.34 -3.46
CA GLN A 69 -4.60 -3.32 -3.35
C GLN A 69 -5.18 -4.74 -3.35
N ALA A 70 -4.75 -5.60 -4.27
CA ALA A 70 -5.23 -6.98 -4.34
C ALA A 70 -4.91 -7.78 -3.07
N ILE A 71 -3.72 -7.58 -2.47
CA ILE A 71 -3.35 -8.21 -1.19
C ILE A 71 -4.25 -7.73 -0.07
N LEU A 72 -4.47 -6.42 0.05
CA LEU A 72 -5.33 -5.86 1.10
C LEU A 72 -6.75 -6.40 0.96
N GLU A 73 -7.34 -6.35 -0.24
CA GLU A 73 -8.68 -6.88 -0.52
C GLU A 73 -8.80 -8.38 -0.25
N ALA A 74 -7.76 -9.15 -0.59
CA ALA A 74 -7.74 -10.59 -0.34
C ALA A 74 -7.61 -10.95 1.14
N LEU A 75 -7.18 -10.02 1.99
CA LEU A 75 -7.04 -10.20 3.43
C LEU A 75 -8.18 -9.56 4.25
N GLU A 76 -9.03 -8.75 3.61
CA GLU A 76 -10.27 -8.26 4.22
C GLU A 76 -11.22 -9.42 4.57
N PRO A 77 -12.08 -9.27 5.59
CA PRO A 77 -13.11 -10.25 5.93
C PRO A 77 -14.02 -10.54 4.73
N GLN A 78 -14.27 -11.83 4.47
CA GLN A 78 -15.13 -12.25 3.35
C GLN A 78 -16.57 -12.49 3.82
N ASN A 79 -17.53 -12.34 2.92
CA ASN A 79 -18.94 -12.56 3.25
C ASN A 79 -19.19 -14.04 3.61
N GLY A 80 -19.76 -14.28 4.79
CA GLY A 80 -20.03 -15.63 5.31
C GLY A 80 -18.80 -16.36 5.84
N GLU A 81 -17.65 -15.67 5.94
CA GLU A 81 -16.42 -16.24 6.49
C GLU A 81 -16.55 -16.50 7.99
N THR A 82 -16.10 -17.68 8.43
CA THR A 82 -16.01 -17.96 9.86
C THR A 82 -14.77 -17.30 10.46
N ARG A 83 -14.74 -17.15 11.78
CA ARG A 83 -13.53 -16.68 12.46
C ARG A 83 -12.33 -17.59 12.19
N GLU A 84 -12.55 -18.91 12.16
CA GLU A 84 -11.50 -19.90 11.92
C GLU A 84 -10.90 -19.77 10.52
N ASP A 85 -11.72 -19.60 9.48
CA ASP A 85 -11.24 -19.38 8.11
C ASP A 85 -10.35 -18.15 8.01
N ARG A 86 -10.76 -17.06 8.66
CA ARG A 86 -10.00 -15.81 8.71
C ARG A 86 -8.68 -16.01 9.46
N ASP A 87 -8.72 -16.63 10.62
CA ASP A 87 -7.54 -16.83 11.46
C ASP A 87 -6.53 -17.75 10.74
N ASN A 88 -6.98 -18.82 10.06
CA ASN A 88 -6.15 -19.69 9.22
C ASN A 88 -5.48 -18.94 8.05
N ARG A 89 -6.22 -18.05 7.38
CA ARG A 89 -5.68 -17.23 6.29
C ARG A 89 -4.60 -16.27 6.77
N TRP A 90 -4.81 -15.64 7.92
CA TRP A 90 -3.80 -14.77 8.54
C TRP A 90 -2.62 -15.54 9.10
N GLU A 91 -2.81 -16.76 9.59
CA GLU A 91 -1.71 -17.61 10.09
C GLU A 91 -0.69 -17.92 8.99
N ILE A 92 -1.12 -18.11 7.73
CA ILE A 92 -0.23 -18.29 6.59
C ILE A 92 0.70 -17.08 6.41
N ILE A 93 0.13 -15.87 6.43
CA ILE A 93 0.90 -14.61 6.32
C ILE A 93 1.80 -14.43 7.55
N TRP A 94 1.29 -14.77 8.73
CA TRP A 94 2.01 -14.63 9.99
C TRP A 94 3.24 -15.52 10.07
N ASN A 95 3.18 -16.74 9.54
CA ASN A 95 4.29 -17.69 9.61
C ASN A 95 5.31 -17.51 8.49
N ASP A 96 5.04 -16.66 7.50
CA ASP A 96 5.96 -16.41 6.40
C ASP A 96 7.08 -15.43 6.77
N THR A 97 8.33 -15.85 6.55
CA THR A 97 9.51 -15.07 6.93
C THR A 97 9.67 -13.79 6.09
N LEU A 98 9.24 -13.80 4.83
CA LEU A 98 9.32 -12.61 3.97
C LEU A 98 8.26 -11.58 4.39
N ALA A 99 7.02 -12.03 4.58
CA ALA A 99 5.90 -11.18 4.99
C ALA A 99 6.19 -10.48 6.33
N GLN A 100 6.87 -11.16 7.27
CA GLN A 100 7.24 -10.59 8.57
C GLN A 100 8.11 -9.32 8.48
N LYS A 101 8.86 -9.12 7.38
CA LYS A 101 9.61 -7.87 7.15
C LYS A 101 8.71 -6.64 7.01
N TYR A 102 7.45 -6.86 6.60
CA TYR A 102 6.47 -5.81 6.35
C TYR A 102 5.46 -5.62 7.48
N ARG A 103 5.62 -6.37 8.58
CA ARG A 103 4.81 -6.20 9.78
C ARG A 103 5.42 -5.13 10.68
N LYS A 104 4.58 -4.29 11.29
CA LYS A 104 5.00 -3.46 12.42
C LYS A 104 5.26 -4.34 13.64
N GLN A 105 6.53 -4.54 13.99
CA GLN A 105 6.94 -5.43 15.10
C GLN A 105 6.48 -4.94 16.49
N GLU A 106 6.28 -3.62 16.64
CA GLU A 106 5.81 -3.00 17.88
C GLU A 106 4.38 -3.45 18.27
N HIS A 107 3.61 -3.98 17.31
CA HIS A 107 2.28 -4.54 17.54
C HIS A 107 2.33 -6.06 17.47
N GLN A 108 2.35 -6.71 18.63
CA GLN A 108 2.50 -8.17 18.73
C GLN A 108 1.18 -8.93 18.60
N THR A 109 0.05 -8.28 18.83
CA THR A 109 -1.27 -8.94 18.96
C THR A 109 -2.12 -8.94 17.70
N TYR A 110 -1.80 -8.09 16.72
CA TYR A 110 -2.50 -8.03 15.44
C TYR A 110 -1.56 -7.54 14.34
N TRP A 111 -1.90 -7.87 13.09
CA TRP A 111 -1.09 -7.49 11.94
C TRP A 111 -1.34 -6.05 11.54
N LEU A 112 -0.26 -5.27 11.39
CA LEU A 112 -0.28 -3.99 10.71
C LEU A 112 0.85 -3.94 9.70
N TRP A 113 0.52 -3.56 8.46
CA TRP A 113 1.51 -3.27 7.43
C TRP A 113 2.32 -2.03 7.80
N ASN A 114 3.64 -2.10 7.64
CA ASN A 114 4.53 -0.95 7.76
C ASN A 114 4.60 -0.15 6.44
N ASP A 115 5.32 0.97 6.44
CA ASP A 115 5.49 1.80 5.23
C ASP A 115 6.19 1.04 4.09
N ASP A 116 7.09 0.12 4.44
CA ASP A 116 7.86 -0.66 3.46
C ASP A 116 6.98 -1.58 2.62
N PHE A 117 5.85 -2.07 3.15
CA PHE A 117 4.89 -2.86 2.38
C PHE A 117 4.42 -2.13 1.11
N PHE A 118 4.03 -0.86 1.25
CA PHE A 118 3.50 -0.06 0.14
C PHE A 118 4.57 0.34 -0.88
N ASN A 119 5.84 0.20 -0.49
CA ASN A 119 7.01 0.48 -1.31
C ASN A 119 7.82 -0.81 -1.63
N ALA A 120 7.26 -1.99 -1.34
CA ALA A 120 7.96 -3.26 -1.42
C ALA A 120 8.29 -3.64 -2.87
N PRO A 121 9.41 -4.34 -3.15
CA PRO A 121 9.72 -4.90 -4.47
C PRO A 121 8.55 -5.74 -5.04
N ILE A 122 8.43 -5.76 -6.37
CA ILE A 122 7.34 -6.47 -7.05
C ILE A 122 7.35 -7.97 -6.72
N GLU A 123 8.53 -8.59 -6.65
CA GLU A 123 8.65 -10.02 -6.35
C GLU A 123 8.18 -10.35 -4.92
N ASP A 124 8.47 -9.48 -3.95
CA ASP A 124 8.01 -9.65 -2.58
C ASP A 124 6.49 -9.51 -2.50
N LEU A 125 5.90 -8.55 -3.23
CA LEU A 125 4.45 -8.40 -3.33
C LEU A 125 3.79 -9.59 -4.03
N LYS A 126 4.39 -10.15 -5.08
CA LYS A 126 3.88 -11.37 -5.75
C LYS A 126 3.89 -12.57 -4.81
N HIS A 127 4.95 -12.74 -4.03
CA HIS A 127 5.04 -13.80 -3.01
C HIS A 127 3.91 -13.65 -1.97
N ILE A 128 3.78 -12.46 -1.37
CA ILE A 128 2.72 -12.19 -0.38
C ILE A 128 1.33 -12.33 -1.01
N GLY A 129 1.16 -11.88 -2.24
CA GLY A 129 -0.08 -12.06 -3.01
C GLY A 129 -0.44 -13.53 -3.19
N ALA A 130 0.52 -14.40 -3.47
CA ALA A 130 0.30 -15.83 -3.57
C ALA A 130 -0.14 -16.44 -2.22
N LEU A 131 0.49 -16.03 -1.11
CA LEU A 131 0.09 -16.45 0.25
C LEU A 131 -1.34 -16.01 0.59
N ALA A 132 -1.67 -14.76 0.27
CA ALA A 132 -3.00 -14.19 0.49
C ALA A 132 -4.06 -14.74 -0.47
N LYS A 133 -3.65 -15.52 -1.49
CA LYS A 133 -4.49 -15.95 -2.61
C LYS A 133 -5.15 -14.75 -3.33
N ALA A 134 -4.41 -13.66 -3.43
CA ALA A 134 -4.84 -12.43 -4.08
C ALA A 134 -5.04 -12.64 -5.58
N LYS A 135 -6.02 -11.93 -6.14
CA LYS A 135 -6.33 -11.96 -7.58
C LYS A 135 -5.82 -10.67 -8.22
N PHE A 136 -4.81 -10.79 -9.07
CA PHE A 136 -4.23 -9.69 -9.83
C PHE A 136 -4.03 -10.11 -11.28
#